data_AF-A0A7S4TAY9-F1
#
_entry.id   AF-A0A7S4TAY9-F1
#
_cell.length_a   1.000
_cell.length_b   1.000
_cell.length_c   1.000
_cell.angle_alpha   90.00
_cell.angle_beta   90.00
_cell.angle_gamma   90.00
#
_symmetry.space_group_name_H-M   'P 1'
#
loop_
_entity.id
_entity.type
_entity.pdbx_description
1 polymer ?
#
loop_
_entity_poly.entity_id
_entity_poly.type
_entity_poly.pdbx_seq_one_letter_code
_entity_poly.pdbx_strand_id
1 'polypeptide(L)'
;EPLSKRLPLCEPSVADAWRGDLGAGRGRERQEAAPDSSPLPGSRHHGAQRCTAWSWEHELALGRSWRELQQTPDRRPRHPDSTRAPNTDATRPSPSWEWASPSQCSAPRRRSPLRDRSPQRPSSLPPQTLGGGGVPAWPPVTPSVAAVPATLMPPPRSAASAFDARERRVKAVLQTMARQAELDAQVEDSKVLMPRSCTLESIFDVLDRSRRGYLTDMDLWQFDQDFGGPTPFGSFCSLVHEVHLRRQPHNEPALVGRLCLRDVGLLVFTVGSQEYDGLSSAGCDDEAKSVLYLLANSEPCPTCGMRVQRSADSAGCPSVTCPVCGSSFRCFCVVSDQLGTIDGGEPLPAAASRYQLHRLVSASARVADELERDRKKLAHTLAAGMCALSDVFSSIAGGRGSFGVSELRRALYQHSVLPSESELKLMWRRYANHGSALLAFPEFAKQLQPSSLGLSS
;
A
#
# COMPACT_ATOMS: atom_id res chain seq x y z
N GLU A 1 -20.20 -52.89 -18.60
CA GLU A 1 -21.09 -52.21 -19.56
C GLU A 1 -22.51 -52.22 -19.00
N PRO A 2 -23.42 -51.27 -19.26
CA PRO A 2 -23.38 -50.03 -20.06
C PRO A 2 -23.54 -48.78 -19.14
N LEU A 3 -23.47 -47.50 -19.53
CA LEU A 3 -24.41 -46.72 -20.35
C LEU A 3 -23.78 -45.35 -20.60
N SER A 4 -23.52 -45.07 -21.88
CA SER A 4 -23.07 -43.78 -22.39
C SER A 4 -24.27 -42.83 -22.52
N LYS A 5 -24.23 -41.68 -21.85
CA LYS A 5 -25.10 -40.53 -22.15
C LYS A 5 -24.22 -39.30 -22.37
N ARG A 6 -24.04 -38.98 -23.64
CA ARG A 6 -23.48 -37.71 -24.14
C ARG A 6 -24.46 -36.59 -23.82
N LEU A 7 -23.97 -35.52 -23.19
CA LEU A 7 -24.62 -34.20 -23.17
C LEU A 7 -23.78 -33.24 -24.01
N PRO A 8 -24.40 -32.33 -24.78
CA PRO A 8 -23.69 -31.42 -25.66
C PRO A 8 -23.11 -30.23 -24.88
N LEU A 9 -21.83 -29.94 -25.16
CA LEU A 9 -21.17 -28.69 -24.82
C LEU A 9 -21.70 -27.59 -25.76
N CYS A 10 -22.44 -26.64 -25.21
CA CYS A 10 -22.64 -25.33 -25.82
C CYS A 10 -21.86 -24.32 -24.98
N GLU A 11 -20.68 -23.92 -25.47
CA GLU A 11 -20.00 -22.71 -25.01
C GLU A 11 -20.67 -21.49 -25.66
N PRO A 12 -21.06 -20.46 -24.90
CA PRO A 12 -21.25 -19.14 -25.47
C PRO A 12 -19.93 -18.37 -25.43
N SER A 13 -19.40 -18.11 -26.62
CA SER A 13 -18.38 -17.10 -26.91
C SER A 13 -18.82 -15.74 -26.38
N VAL A 14 -18.20 -15.26 -25.30
CA VAL A 14 -18.33 -13.89 -24.83
C VAL A 14 -17.24 -13.05 -25.48
N ALA A 15 -17.49 -12.70 -26.73
CA ALA A 15 -16.86 -11.59 -27.44
C ALA A 15 -17.99 -10.82 -28.13
N ASP A 16 -17.93 -9.50 -28.08
CA ASP A 16 -18.88 -8.53 -28.65
C ASP A 16 -20.14 -8.20 -27.82
N ALA A 17 -19.99 -7.29 -26.85
CA ALA A 17 -21.13 -6.54 -26.30
C ALA A 17 -20.76 -5.17 -25.70
N TRP A 18 -19.94 -4.36 -26.36
CA TRP A 18 -19.86 -2.90 -26.08
C TRP A 18 -19.59 -2.13 -27.38
N ARG A 19 -20.63 -1.93 -28.17
CA ARG A 19 -20.66 -0.92 -29.23
C ARG A 19 -22.08 -0.35 -29.31
N GLY A 20 -22.33 0.66 -28.48
CA GLY A 20 -23.58 1.42 -28.44
C GLY A 20 -23.37 2.81 -29.04
N ASP A 21 -23.91 2.98 -30.25
CA ASP A 21 -24.44 4.19 -30.88
C ASP A 21 -23.95 5.59 -30.44
N LEU A 22 -23.11 6.19 -31.29
CA LEU A 22 -23.10 7.64 -31.51
C LEU A 22 -24.12 7.97 -32.61
N GLY A 23 -25.34 8.29 -32.19
CA GLY A 23 -26.38 8.82 -33.06
C GLY A 23 -26.02 10.19 -33.60
N ALA A 24 -25.78 10.26 -34.92
CA ALA A 24 -25.61 11.49 -35.67
C ALA A 24 -26.94 12.23 -35.81
N GLY A 25 -27.13 13.29 -35.02
CA GLY A 25 -28.21 14.26 -35.20
C GLY A 25 -27.77 15.44 -36.08
N ARG A 26 -28.08 15.39 -37.38
CA ARG A 26 -28.10 16.59 -38.25
C ARG A 26 -29.37 17.38 -37.95
N GLY A 27 -29.23 18.68 -37.66
CA GLY A 27 -30.37 19.53 -37.38
C GLY A 27 -30.09 21.01 -37.58
N ARG A 28 -30.26 21.45 -38.83
CA ARG A 28 -30.76 22.75 -39.31
C ARG A 28 -30.12 24.07 -38.86
N GLU A 29 -29.61 24.75 -39.89
CA GLU A 29 -29.55 26.21 -40.05
C GLU A 29 -30.77 26.94 -39.49
N ARG A 30 -30.51 27.99 -38.71
CA ARG A 30 -31.32 29.21 -38.67
C ARG A 30 -30.39 30.41 -38.62
N GLN A 31 -30.48 31.22 -39.67
CA GLN A 31 -30.06 32.62 -39.72
C GLN A 31 -31.03 33.45 -38.87
N GLU A 32 -30.50 34.37 -38.06
CA GLU A 32 -31.13 35.61 -37.57
C GLU A 32 -30.01 36.43 -36.91
N ALA A 33 -29.46 37.40 -37.63
CA ALA A 33 -29.80 38.82 -37.54
C ALA A 33 -29.19 39.52 -36.30
N ALA A 34 -28.19 40.37 -36.55
CA ALA A 34 -27.66 41.37 -35.62
C ALA A 34 -28.75 42.43 -35.28
N PRO A 35 -28.58 43.15 -34.16
CA PRO A 35 -28.14 44.53 -34.36
C PRO A 35 -27.15 45.08 -33.32
N ASP A 36 -26.28 45.91 -33.89
CA ASP A 36 -25.68 47.17 -33.44
C ASP A 36 -25.81 47.71 -31.99
N SER A 37 -24.61 48.04 -31.48
CA SER A 37 -24.16 49.24 -30.74
C SER A 37 -24.99 49.88 -29.61
N SER A 38 -24.39 49.90 -28.40
CA SER A 38 -23.81 51.14 -27.83
C SER A 38 -23.21 50.95 -26.41
N PRO A 39 -22.12 51.65 -26.06
CA PRO A 39 -21.48 51.60 -24.73
C PRO A 39 -21.96 52.74 -23.83
N LEU A 40 -21.89 52.58 -22.49
CA LEU A 40 -21.63 53.63 -21.48
C LEU A 40 -21.68 53.03 -20.04
N PRO A 41 -21.22 53.73 -18.98
CA PRO A 41 -20.13 53.24 -18.14
C PRO A 41 -20.49 53.02 -16.66
N GLY A 42 -19.57 52.34 -15.96
CA GLY A 42 -19.27 52.61 -14.56
C GLY A 42 -20.15 51.91 -13.53
N SER A 43 -19.60 50.88 -12.89
CA SER A 43 -19.80 50.74 -11.45
C SER A 43 -18.70 49.91 -10.80
N ARG A 44 -18.04 50.53 -9.81
CA ARG A 44 -17.19 49.91 -8.80
C ARG A 44 -18.09 49.06 -7.90
N HIS A 45 -17.65 47.86 -7.50
CA HIS A 45 -17.61 47.42 -6.09
C HIS A 45 -17.28 45.93 -5.95
N HIS A 46 -16.47 45.64 -4.92
CA HIS A 46 -16.22 44.39 -4.22
C HIS A 46 -15.43 43.27 -4.94
N GLY A 47 -14.13 43.25 -4.63
CA GLY A 47 -13.29 42.07 -4.78
C GLY A 47 -13.79 40.92 -3.91
N ALA A 48 -14.39 39.94 -4.57
CA ALA A 48 -14.52 38.59 -4.04
C ALA A 48 -13.14 37.94 -4.11
N GLN A 49 -12.49 37.78 -2.96
CA GLN A 49 -11.37 36.86 -2.81
C GLN A 49 -11.89 35.46 -3.16
N ARG A 50 -11.54 34.99 -4.36
CA ARG A 50 -11.69 33.59 -4.72
C ARG A 50 -10.79 32.81 -3.78
N CYS A 51 -11.38 31.95 -2.96
CA CYS A 51 -10.69 30.80 -2.38
C CYS A 51 -10.17 29.95 -3.54
N THR A 52 -8.95 30.24 -3.99
CA THR A 52 -8.21 29.34 -4.86
C THR A 52 -7.96 28.07 -4.08
N ALA A 53 -8.32 26.94 -4.69
CA ALA A 53 -7.98 25.60 -4.25
C ALA A 53 -6.55 25.58 -3.69
N TRP A 54 -6.42 25.14 -2.44
CA TRP A 54 -5.12 24.91 -1.81
C TRP A 54 -4.30 23.98 -2.72
N SER A 55 -3.21 24.51 -3.27
CA SER A 55 -2.29 23.76 -4.12
C SER A 55 -1.55 22.73 -3.26
N TRP A 56 -1.64 21.47 -3.70
CA TRP A 56 -1.03 20.28 -3.10
C TRP A 56 0.51 20.37 -2.97
N GLU A 57 1.14 21.29 -3.72
CA GLU A 57 2.59 21.54 -3.63
C GLU A 57 3.02 22.08 -2.25
N HIS A 58 2.11 22.71 -1.50
CA HIS A 58 2.40 23.21 -0.15
C HIS A 58 2.32 22.11 0.93
N GLU A 59 1.60 21.01 0.67
CA GLU A 59 1.50 19.86 1.58
C GLU A 59 2.79 19.02 1.56
N LEU A 60 3.45 18.91 0.40
CA LEU A 60 4.74 18.23 0.28
C LEU A 60 5.89 19.01 0.95
N ALA A 61 5.78 20.34 1.07
CA ALA A 61 6.78 21.18 1.73
C ALA A 61 6.68 21.17 3.27
N LEU A 62 5.55 20.73 3.83
CA LEU A 62 5.29 20.66 5.27
C LEU A 62 5.34 19.25 5.84
N GLY A 63 5.97 18.31 5.13
CA GLY A 63 6.27 16.95 5.60
C GLY A 63 7.24 16.91 6.79
N ARG A 64 6.91 17.61 7.88
CA ARG A 64 7.45 17.33 9.21
C ARG A 64 6.85 16.00 9.62
N SER A 65 7.71 15.08 10.01
CA SER A 65 7.30 13.82 10.62
C SER A 65 6.33 14.10 11.77
N TRP A 66 5.23 13.36 11.87
CA TRP A 66 4.31 13.44 13.01
C TRP A 66 5.04 13.35 14.37
N ARG A 67 6.18 12.63 14.41
CA ARG A 67 7.05 12.53 15.61
C ARG A 67 7.69 13.86 15.99
N GLU A 68 7.95 14.74 15.03
CA GLU A 68 8.59 16.04 15.24
C GLU A 68 7.62 17.06 15.86
N LEU A 69 6.32 16.92 15.63
CA LEU A 69 5.29 17.77 16.22
C LEU A 69 4.93 17.40 17.66
N GLN A 70 5.25 16.19 18.12
CA GLN A 70 5.02 15.76 19.50
C GLN A 70 6.14 16.18 20.48
N GLN A 71 7.28 16.67 19.98
CA GLN A 71 8.41 17.10 20.80
C GLN A 71 8.49 18.64 20.85
N THR A 72 7.55 19.29 21.55
CA THR A 72 7.71 20.72 21.92
C THR A 72 8.05 20.88 23.39
N PRO A 73 9.06 21.69 23.76
CA PRO A 73 9.36 22.00 25.15
C PRO A 73 8.25 22.88 25.75
N ASP A 74 7.88 22.54 26.99
CA ASP A 74 6.87 23.16 27.84
C ASP A 74 7.00 24.70 27.88
N ARG A 75 6.28 25.41 27.00
CA ARG A 75 6.12 26.87 27.05
C ARG A 75 4.76 27.19 27.64
N ARG A 76 4.71 27.29 28.97
CA ARG A 76 3.56 27.84 29.70
C ARG A 76 3.33 29.31 29.30
N PRO A 77 2.12 29.71 28.87
CA PRO A 77 1.75 31.11 28.76
C PRO A 77 1.64 31.74 30.15
N ARG A 78 2.29 32.88 30.36
CA ARG A 78 2.07 33.73 31.55
C ARG A 78 0.72 34.43 31.41
N HIS A 79 -0.21 34.17 32.33
CA HIS A 79 -1.43 34.95 32.50
C HIS A 79 -1.12 36.22 33.32
N PRO A 80 -1.72 37.39 33.01
CA PRO A 80 -1.68 38.54 33.90
C PRO A 80 -2.74 38.44 35.00
N ASP A 81 -2.40 39.03 36.13
CA ASP A 81 -3.07 38.99 37.43
C ASP A 81 -4.56 39.33 37.41
N SER A 82 -5.36 38.54 38.13
CA SER A 82 -6.72 38.90 38.54
C SER A 82 -6.86 38.68 40.05
N THR A 83 -6.98 39.78 40.78
CA THR A 83 -7.12 39.86 42.23
C THR A 83 -8.60 39.82 42.62
N ARG A 84 -9.09 38.72 43.21
CA ARG A 84 -10.00 38.70 44.38
C ARG A 84 -10.46 37.28 44.73
N ALA A 85 -10.21 36.90 45.98
CA ALA A 85 -10.82 35.79 46.72
C ALA A 85 -12.07 36.33 47.50
N PRO A 86 -12.90 35.53 48.24
CA PRO A 86 -12.51 34.32 48.98
C PRO A 86 -13.49 33.11 48.99
N ASN A 87 -12.90 31.97 49.34
CA ASN A 87 -13.39 30.79 50.08
C ASN A 87 -14.89 30.44 50.09
N THR A 88 -15.17 29.19 49.72
CA THR A 88 -15.91 28.28 50.60
C THR A 88 -15.55 26.82 50.29
N ASP A 89 -15.39 26.06 51.37
CA ASP A 89 -15.06 24.65 51.45
C ASP A 89 -16.02 23.73 50.71
N ALA A 90 -15.47 22.74 49.99
CA ALA A 90 -16.12 21.45 49.78
C ALA A 90 -15.05 20.40 49.38
N THR A 91 -14.52 19.73 50.40
CA THR A 91 -13.69 18.54 50.27
C THR A 91 -14.54 17.40 49.68
N ARG A 92 -14.29 17.01 48.43
CA ARG A 92 -14.79 15.76 47.85
C ARG A 92 -13.66 15.08 47.07
N PRO A 93 -13.33 13.81 47.34
CA PRO A 93 -12.20 13.16 46.70
C PRO A 93 -12.58 12.75 45.27
N SER A 94 -11.87 13.28 44.28
CA SER A 94 -11.87 12.74 42.91
C SER A 94 -10.94 11.53 42.82
N PRO A 95 -11.33 10.45 42.12
CA PRO A 95 -10.48 9.29 41.95
C PRO A 95 -9.38 9.59 40.92
N SER A 96 -8.13 9.50 41.37
CA SER A 96 -6.96 9.51 40.49
C SER A 96 -6.93 8.20 39.68
N TRP A 97 -7.31 8.25 38.42
CA TRP A 97 -6.97 7.21 37.45
C TRP A 97 -5.56 7.50 36.94
N GLU A 98 -4.56 7.00 37.68
CA GLU A 98 -3.20 6.88 37.16
C GLU A 98 -3.22 5.87 36.01
N TRP A 99 -3.03 6.35 34.79
CA TRP A 99 -2.54 5.50 33.70
C TRP A 99 -1.10 5.12 34.03
N ALA A 100 -0.94 4.07 34.84
CA ALA A 100 0.32 3.36 34.93
C ALA A 100 0.57 2.69 33.59
N SER A 101 1.52 3.23 32.83
CA SER A 101 2.12 2.57 31.67
C SER A 101 2.65 1.18 32.07
N PRO A 102 2.23 0.08 31.44
CA PRO A 102 2.99 -1.15 31.45
C PRO A 102 3.91 -1.17 30.24
N SER A 103 5.01 -0.43 30.33
CA SER A 103 6.21 -0.76 29.56
C SER A 103 6.83 -2.02 30.18
N GLN A 104 6.45 -3.19 29.67
CA GLN A 104 7.20 -4.44 29.76
C GLN A 104 6.55 -5.50 28.86
N CYS A 105 7.08 -5.67 27.65
CA CYS A 105 6.90 -6.88 26.86
C CYS A 105 7.67 -8.03 27.53
N SER A 106 7.10 -8.60 28.58
CA SER A 106 7.48 -9.91 29.11
C SER A 106 6.48 -10.92 28.56
N ALA A 107 6.92 -11.72 27.59
CA ALA A 107 6.16 -12.86 27.08
C ALA A 107 5.69 -13.76 28.24
N PRO A 108 4.43 -14.20 28.28
CA PRO A 108 4.00 -15.19 29.26
C PRO A 108 4.60 -16.55 28.88
N ARG A 109 5.64 -16.97 29.62
CA ARG A 109 6.01 -18.39 29.70
C ARG A 109 4.88 -19.16 30.39
N ARG A 110 3.86 -19.55 29.63
CA ARG A 110 2.98 -20.65 30.06
C ARG A 110 3.76 -21.96 29.94
N ARG A 111 4.15 -22.52 31.10
CA ARG A 111 4.48 -23.94 31.23
C ARG A 111 3.22 -24.74 30.93
N SER A 112 3.20 -25.45 29.81
CA SER A 112 2.29 -26.57 29.61
C SER A 112 2.86 -27.82 30.31
N PRO A 113 2.01 -28.66 30.92
CA PRO A 113 2.44 -29.89 31.55
C PRO A 113 2.81 -30.92 30.48
N LEU A 114 3.99 -31.55 30.66
CA LEU A 114 4.41 -32.76 29.99
C LEU A 114 3.31 -33.84 30.12
N ARG A 115 2.75 -34.25 28.98
CA ARG A 115 2.21 -35.61 28.82
C ARG A 115 2.86 -36.23 27.59
N ASP A 116 3.83 -37.09 27.89
CA ASP A 116 4.34 -38.14 27.03
C ASP A 116 3.19 -38.98 26.48
N ARG A 117 3.11 -39.08 25.14
CA ARG A 117 2.72 -40.31 24.45
C ARG A 117 3.13 -40.22 22.98
N SER A 118 4.34 -40.67 22.70
CA SER A 118 4.83 -41.02 21.38
C SER A 118 4.05 -42.21 20.81
N PRO A 119 3.59 -42.17 19.54
CA PRO A 119 3.34 -43.39 18.78
C PRO A 119 4.66 -43.89 18.22
N GLN A 120 4.99 -45.14 18.56
CA GLN A 120 6.12 -45.87 17.98
C GLN A 120 5.94 -46.00 16.45
N ARG A 121 6.98 -45.63 15.71
CA ARG A 121 7.12 -45.96 14.29
C ARG A 121 8.12 -47.13 14.19
N PRO A 122 7.78 -48.25 13.56
CA PRO A 122 8.68 -49.39 13.46
C PRO A 122 9.83 -49.10 12.49
N SER A 123 11.04 -49.28 13.01
CA SER A 123 12.29 -49.32 12.27
C SER A 123 12.49 -50.72 11.68
N SER A 124 12.49 -50.83 10.36
CA SER A 124 13.01 -52.00 9.64
C SER A 124 13.68 -51.55 8.36
N LEU A 125 14.99 -51.30 8.46
CA LEU A 125 15.90 -51.24 7.31
C LEU A 125 16.57 -52.61 7.15
N PRO A 126 16.72 -53.11 5.92
CA PRO A 126 17.42 -54.36 5.64
C PRO A 126 18.95 -54.20 5.77
N PRO A 127 19.69 -55.30 5.97
CA PRO A 127 21.14 -55.29 6.14
C PRO A 127 21.84 -54.98 4.80
N GLN A 128 22.72 -53.98 4.81
CA GLN A 128 23.66 -53.76 3.71
C GLN A 128 24.74 -54.83 3.75
N THR A 129 24.77 -55.63 2.68
CA THR A 129 25.82 -56.57 2.35
C THR A 129 27.11 -55.85 2.00
N LEU A 130 28.16 -56.20 2.74
CA LEU A 130 29.56 -56.00 2.37
C LEU A 130 29.88 -56.83 1.12
N GLY A 131 30.08 -56.15 -0.01
CA GLY A 131 30.82 -56.63 -1.17
C GLY A 131 31.55 -55.40 -1.74
N GLY A 132 32.85 -55.37 -1.94
CA GLY A 132 33.73 -56.45 -2.38
C GLY A 132 34.03 -56.23 -3.86
N GLY A 133 35.12 -55.53 -4.16
CA GLY A 133 35.84 -55.64 -5.43
C GLY A 133 35.50 -54.60 -6.50
N GLY A 134 36.56 -53.99 -7.05
CA GLY A 134 36.54 -53.38 -8.38
C GLY A 134 37.00 -51.92 -8.43
N VAL A 135 38.30 -51.67 -8.30
CA VAL A 135 38.92 -50.43 -8.78
C VAL A 135 39.06 -50.55 -10.30
N PRO A 136 38.41 -49.72 -11.14
CA PRO A 136 38.76 -49.65 -12.55
C PRO A 136 40.04 -48.81 -12.66
N ALA A 137 41.11 -49.43 -13.13
CA ALA A 137 42.33 -48.76 -13.55
C ALA A 137 42.01 -47.86 -14.75
N TRP A 138 42.12 -46.56 -14.56
CA TRP A 138 42.08 -45.58 -15.65
C TRP A 138 43.42 -45.63 -16.39
N PRO A 139 43.43 -45.72 -17.73
CA PRO A 139 44.68 -45.68 -18.49
C PRO A 139 45.32 -44.29 -18.42
N PRO A 140 46.66 -44.20 -18.46
CA PRO A 140 47.38 -42.94 -18.51
C PRO A 140 47.12 -42.26 -19.86
N VAL A 141 46.34 -41.19 -19.85
CA VAL A 141 46.13 -40.32 -21.02
C VAL A 141 47.40 -39.51 -21.22
N THR A 142 48.09 -39.78 -22.33
CA THR A 142 49.21 -39.01 -22.83
C THR A 142 48.75 -37.63 -23.31
N PRO A 143 49.48 -36.54 -23.02
CA PRO A 143 49.16 -35.22 -23.55
C PRO A 143 49.54 -35.17 -25.04
N SER A 144 48.56 -35.42 -25.90
CA SER A 144 48.68 -35.13 -27.34
C SER A 144 48.55 -33.62 -27.53
N VAL A 145 49.67 -32.99 -27.89
CA VAL A 145 49.77 -31.59 -28.30
C VAL A 145 49.11 -31.46 -29.68
N ALA A 146 47.78 -31.45 -29.71
CA ALA A 146 47.01 -31.11 -30.89
C ALA A 146 46.99 -29.58 -31.01
N ALA A 147 47.48 -29.09 -32.15
CA ALA A 147 47.51 -27.68 -32.51
C ALA A 147 46.14 -27.03 -32.27
N VAL A 148 46.12 -25.99 -31.43
CA VAL A 148 44.94 -25.14 -31.20
C VAL A 148 44.54 -24.55 -32.55
N PRO A 149 43.39 -24.91 -33.14
CA PRO A 149 42.93 -24.26 -34.35
C PRO A 149 42.73 -22.79 -34.02
N ALA A 150 43.34 -21.91 -34.82
CA ALA A 150 43.30 -20.47 -34.67
C ALA A 150 41.89 -20.02 -34.29
N THR A 151 41.72 -19.66 -33.01
CA THR A 151 40.46 -19.23 -32.42
C THR A 151 40.01 -17.99 -33.17
N LEU A 152 39.06 -18.17 -34.09
CA LEU A 152 38.35 -17.09 -34.78
C LEU A 152 37.81 -16.14 -33.71
N MET A 153 38.47 -14.98 -33.57
CA MET A 153 38.01 -13.90 -32.72
C MET A 153 36.56 -13.59 -33.12
N PRO A 154 35.59 -13.63 -32.19
CA PRO A 154 34.24 -13.22 -32.51
C PRO A 154 34.27 -11.79 -33.02
N PRO A 155 33.55 -11.47 -34.12
CA PRO A 155 33.54 -10.13 -34.69
C PRO A 155 33.14 -9.11 -33.60
N PRO A 156 33.77 -7.92 -33.59
CA PRO A 156 33.46 -6.89 -32.61
C PRO A 156 31.96 -6.59 -32.65
N ARG A 157 31.27 -6.82 -31.52
CA ARG A 157 29.85 -6.46 -31.39
C ARG A 157 29.71 -4.97 -31.67
N SER A 158 28.99 -4.63 -32.74
CA SER A 158 28.76 -3.25 -33.14
C SER A 158 28.15 -2.45 -31.98
N ALA A 159 28.74 -1.30 -31.65
CA ALA A 159 28.28 -0.40 -30.60
C ALA A 159 26.80 0.01 -30.78
N ALA A 160 26.31 0.05 -32.03
CA ALA A 160 24.91 0.33 -32.35
C ALA A 160 23.96 -0.71 -31.71
N SER A 161 24.32 -2.00 -31.73
CA SER A 161 23.49 -3.06 -31.13
C SER A 161 23.38 -2.94 -29.61
N ALA A 162 24.40 -2.39 -28.94
CA ALA A 162 24.38 -2.22 -27.50
C ALA A 162 23.47 -1.07 -27.07
N PHE A 163 23.45 0.03 -27.85
CA PHE A 163 22.55 1.16 -27.62
C PHE A 163 21.08 0.72 -27.76
N ASP A 164 20.73 0.02 -28.84
CA ASP A 164 19.38 -0.48 -29.08
C ASP A 164 18.93 -1.48 -27.98
N ALA A 165 19.86 -2.27 -27.44
CA ALA A 165 19.58 -3.17 -26.34
C ALA A 165 19.31 -2.42 -25.02
N ARG A 166 20.03 -1.31 -24.77
CA ARG A 166 19.78 -0.46 -23.60
C ARG A 166 18.42 0.23 -23.73
N GLU A 167 18.12 0.83 -24.88
CA GLU A 167 16.86 1.54 -25.11
C GLU A 167 15.65 0.63 -24.93
N ARG A 168 15.70 -0.59 -25.47
CA ARG A 168 14.66 -1.61 -25.27
C ARG A 168 14.46 -1.99 -23.80
N ARG A 169 15.54 -2.10 -23.03
CA ARG A 169 15.46 -2.41 -21.59
C ARG A 169 14.83 -1.27 -20.79
N VAL A 170 15.20 -0.02 -21.08
CA VAL A 170 14.58 1.16 -20.43
C VAL A 170 13.08 1.20 -20.75
N LYS A 171 12.72 1.04 -22.03
CA LYS A 171 11.31 1.01 -22.45
C LYS A 171 10.53 -0.11 -21.76
N ALA A 172 11.09 -1.32 -21.67
CA ALA A 172 10.44 -2.44 -20.99
C ALA A 172 10.17 -2.14 -19.50
N VAL A 173 11.14 -1.57 -18.79
CA VAL A 173 10.97 -1.19 -17.38
C VAL A 173 9.89 -0.11 -17.23
N LEU A 174 9.93 0.95 -18.04
CA LEU A 174 8.93 2.02 -17.99
C LEU A 174 7.52 1.52 -18.32
N GLN A 175 7.39 0.59 -19.27
CA GLN A 175 6.12 -0.06 -19.59
C GLN A 175 5.61 -0.91 -18.43
N THR A 176 6.49 -1.67 -17.76
CA THR A 176 6.12 -2.40 -16.55
C THR A 176 5.65 -1.45 -15.45
N MET A 177 6.39 -0.36 -15.17
CA MET A 177 5.98 0.63 -14.17
C MET A 177 4.59 1.24 -14.47
N ALA A 178 4.34 1.59 -15.75
CA ALA A 178 3.04 2.10 -16.19
C ALA A 178 1.93 1.08 -15.99
N ARG A 179 2.16 -0.18 -16.36
CA ARG A 179 1.19 -1.26 -16.17
C ARG A 179 0.90 -1.50 -14.68
N GLN A 180 1.91 -1.46 -13.82
CA GLN A 180 1.71 -1.59 -12.37
C GLN A 180 0.81 -0.47 -11.82
N ALA A 181 0.98 0.76 -12.32
CA ALA A 181 0.17 1.90 -11.90
C ALA A 181 -1.29 1.83 -12.39
N GLU A 182 -1.52 1.34 -13.61
CA GLU A 182 -2.86 1.03 -14.13
C GLU A 182 -3.57 0.00 -13.24
N LEU A 183 -2.85 -1.07 -12.86
CA LEU A 183 -3.38 -2.11 -11.98
C LEU A 183 -3.65 -1.58 -10.57
N ASP A 184 -2.80 -0.70 -10.04
CA ASP A 184 -3.07 -0.03 -8.76
C ASP A 184 -4.33 0.81 -8.81
N ALA A 185 -4.56 1.56 -9.90
CA ALA A 185 -5.77 2.35 -10.07
C ALA A 185 -7.03 1.48 -9.97
N GLN A 186 -7.03 0.28 -10.56
CA GLN A 186 -8.16 -0.67 -10.46
C GLN A 186 -8.44 -1.12 -9.02
N VAL A 187 -7.38 -1.30 -8.21
CA VAL A 187 -7.53 -1.63 -6.79
C VAL A 187 -8.08 -0.42 -6.03
N GLU A 188 -7.56 0.78 -6.29
CA GLU A 188 -8.05 2.02 -5.67
C GLU A 188 -9.54 2.27 -5.97
N ASP A 189 -9.99 2.04 -7.20
CA ASP A 189 -11.41 2.11 -7.58
C ASP A 189 -12.26 1.13 -6.76
N SER A 190 -11.73 -0.05 -6.47
CA SER A 190 -12.40 -1.06 -5.63
C SER A 190 -12.48 -0.62 -4.16
N LYS A 191 -11.46 0.08 -3.65
CA LYS A 191 -11.45 0.61 -2.27
C LYS A 191 -12.52 1.68 -2.07
N VAL A 192 -12.83 2.48 -3.09
CA VAL A 192 -13.87 3.52 -3.02
C VAL A 192 -15.26 2.92 -2.75
N LEU A 193 -15.48 1.66 -3.09
CA LEU A 193 -16.75 0.95 -2.85
C LEU A 193 -16.91 0.46 -1.40
N MET A 194 -15.87 0.56 -0.57
CA MET A 194 -15.95 0.16 0.83
C MET A 194 -16.83 1.13 1.63
N PRO A 195 -17.83 0.63 2.39
CA PRO A 195 -18.64 1.48 3.24
C PRO A 195 -17.79 2.18 4.31
N ARG A 196 -17.94 3.51 4.42
CA ARG A 196 -17.23 4.32 5.43
C ARG A 196 -17.58 3.96 6.87
N SER A 197 -18.69 3.25 7.08
CA SER A 197 -19.12 2.77 8.40
C SER A 197 -18.34 1.54 8.87
N CYS A 198 -17.52 0.91 8.02
CA CYS A 198 -16.70 -0.22 8.42
C CYS A 198 -15.38 0.27 9.00
N THR A 199 -15.14 -0.04 10.27
CA THR A 199 -13.85 0.22 10.90
C THR A 199 -12.82 -0.81 10.41
N LEU A 200 -11.54 -0.48 10.53
CA LEU A 200 -10.47 -1.40 10.14
C LEU A 200 -10.47 -2.63 11.05
N GLU A 201 -10.77 -2.43 12.33
CA GLU A 201 -10.89 -3.45 13.36
C GLU A 201 -11.99 -4.46 13.02
N SER A 202 -13.20 -4.01 12.63
CA SER A 202 -14.24 -4.96 12.22
C SER A 202 -13.84 -5.75 10.97
N ILE A 203 -13.17 -5.10 10.01
CA ILE A 203 -12.68 -5.76 8.79
C ILE A 203 -11.66 -6.83 9.18
N PHE A 204 -10.72 -6.50 10.06
CA PHE A 204 -9.71 -7.41 10.55
C PHE A 204 -10.32 -8.60 11.29
N ASP A 205 -11.27 -8.36 12.20
CA ASP A 205 -11.96 -9.40 12.95
C ASP A 205 -12.78 -10.35 12.06
N VAL A 206 -13.35 -9.83 10.97
CA VAL A 206 -14.06 -10.67 9.97
C VAL A 206 -13.10 -11.60 9.24
N LEU A 207 -11.89 -11.13 8.95
CA LEU A 207 -10.86 -11.91 8.26
C LEU A 207 -10.14 -12.87 9.23
N ASP A 208 -9.83 -12.46 10.46
CA ASP A 208 -9.14 -13.26 11.49
C ASP A 208 -10.14 -14.05 12.33
N ARG A 209 -10.84 -14.99 11.70
CA ARG A 209 -11.84 -15.85 12.35
C ARG A 209 -11.27 -16.64 13.53
N SER A 210 -9.98 -16.96 13.46
CA SER A 210 -9.25 -17.69 14.49
C SER A 210 -8.79 -16.82 15.66
N ARG A 211 -8.94 -15.49 15.57
CA ARG A 211 -8.48 -14.50 16.56
C ARG A 211 -7.01 -14.69 16.93
N ARG A 212 -6.16 -14.91 15.92
CA ARG A 212 -4.71 -15.08 16.09
C ARG A 212 -3.97 -13.75 16.29
N GLY A 213 -4.61 -12.64 15.93
CA GLY A 213 -3.99 -11.31 15.88
C GLY A 213 -3.18 -11.07 14.60
N TYR A 214 -3.31 -11.92 13.59
CA TYR A 214 -2.70 -11.77 12.27
C TYR A 214 -3.46 -12.59 11.23
N LEU A 215 -3.38 -12.17 9.98
CA LEU A 215 -3.93 -12.89 8.84
C LEU A 215 -2.82 -13.60 8.06
N THR A 216 -3.15 -14.75 7.48
CA THR A 216 -2.31 -15.43 6.49
C THR A 216 -2.96 -15.38 5.11
N ASP A 217 -2.20 -15.72 4.08
CA ASP A 217 -2.72 -15.99 2.72
C ASP A 217 -3.86 -17.01 2.72
N MET A 218 -3.78 -18.03 3.58
CA MET A 218 -4.83 -19.04 3.78
C MET A 218 -6.12 -18.42 4.32
N ASP A 219 -6.07 -17.47 5.25
CA ASP A 219 -7.27 -16.84 5.80
C ASP A 219 -7.99 -16.02 4.73
N LEU A 220 -7.23 -15.25 3.94
CA LEU A 220 -7.77 -14.46 2.83
C LEU A 220 -8.39 -15.33 1.74
N TRP A 221 -7.74 -16.45 1.40
CA TRP A 221 -8.26 -17.41 0.44
C TRP A 221 -9.54 -18.09 0.95
N GLN A 222 -9.55 -18.56 2.19
CA GLN A 222 -10.75 -19.15 2.79
C GLN A 222 -11.92 -18.16 2.80
N PHE A 223 -11.65 -16.90 3.17
CA PHE A 223 -12.64 -15.85 3.12
C PHE A 223 -13.22 -15.65 1.72
N ASP A 224 -12.41 -15.68 0.65
CA ASP A 224 -12.88 -15.63 -0.74
C ASP A 224 -13.71 -16.86 -1.13
N GLN A 225 -13.31 -18.05 -0.67
CA GLN A 225 -14.05 -19.30 -0.92
C GLN A 225 -15.44 -19.32 -0.29
N ASP A 226 -15.66 -18.67 0.85
CA ASP A 226 -16.99 -18.61 1.47
C ASP A 226 -18.01 -17.83 0.64
N PHE A 227 -17.55 -17.00 -0.29
CA PHE A 227 -18.39 -16.31 -1.28
C PHE A 227 -18.40 -17.02 -2.64
N GLY A 228 -17.80 -18.21 -2.74
CA GLY A 228 -17.65 -18.95 -4.01
C GLY A 228 -16.68 -18.28 -4.98
N GLY A 229 -15.69 -17.53 -4.47
CA GLY A 229 -14.71 -16.82 -5.28
C GLY A 229 -13.82 -17.78 -6.10
N PRO A 230 -13.54 -17.47 -7.38
CA PRO A 230 -12.74 -18.32 -8.26
C PRO A 230 -11.23 -18.05 -8.16
N THR A 231 -10.79 -17.18 -7.24
CA THR A 231 -9.40 -16.70 -7.21
C THR A 231 -8.47 -17.80 -6.67
N PRO A 232 -7.40 -18.18 -7.39
CA PRO A 232 -6.53 -19.26 -6.96
C PRO A 232 -5.70 -18.85 -5.74
N PHE A 233 -5.33 -19.83 -4.90
CA PHE A 233 -4.52 -19.63 -3.70
C PHE A 233 -3.23 -18.83 -3.95
N GLY A 234 -2.53 -19.11 -5.06
CA GLY A 234 -1.29 -18.41 -5.42
C GLY A 234 -1.44 -16.88 -5.56
N SER A 235 -2.63 -16.39 -5.94
CA SER A 235 -2.91 -14.96 -6.01
C SER A 235 -2.93 -14.30 -4.62
N PHE A 236 -3.35 -15.03 -3.58
CA PHE A 236 -3.31 -14.55 -2.20
C PHE A 236 -1.88 -14.55 -1.63
N CYS A 237 -1.04 -15.51 -2.01
CA CYS A 237 0.39 -15.45 -1.70
C CYS A 237 1.04 -14.19 -2.30
N SER A 238 0.74 -13.90 -3.57
CA SER A 238 1.20 -12.68 -4.25
C SER A 238 0.66 -11.41 -3.56
N LEU A 239 -0.59 -11.42 -3.09
CA LEU A 239 -1.18 -10.29 -2.35
C LEU A 239 -0.43 -9.99 -1.06
N VAL A 240 -0.15 -11.01 -0.24
CA VAL A 240 0.58 -10.82 1.02
C VAL A 240 1.97 -10.22 0.75
N HIS A 241 2.67 -10.76 -0.25
CA HIS A 241 3.96 -10.23 -0.66
C HIS A 241 3.87 -8.78 -1.17
N GLU A 242 2.85 -8.48 -1.96
CA GLU A 242 2.62 -7.14 -2.50
C GLU A 242 2.37 -6.10 -1.39
N VAL A 243 1.60 -6.46 -0.36
CA VAL A 243 1.41 -5.61 0.82
C VAL A 243 2.74 -5.39 1.57
N HIS A 244 3.54 -6.45 1.74
CA HIS A 244 4.87 -6.35 2.36
C HIS A 244 5.86 -5.51 1.54
N LEU A 245 5.77 -5.52 0.21
CA LEU A 245 6.60 -4.66 -0.65
C LEU A 245 6.33 -3.18 -0.43
N ARG A 246 5.07 -2.82 -0.17
CA ARG A 246 4.63 -1.44 0.12
C ARG A 246 5.01 -0.99 1.53
N ARG A 247 5.25 -1.93 2.45
CA ARG A 247 5.68 -1.63 3.81
C ARG A 247 7.08 -1.01 3.79
N GLN A 248 7.23 0.09 4.54
CA GLN A 248 8.53 0.68 4.80
C GLN A 248 9.34 -0.23 5.74
N PRO A 249 10.66 -0.36 5.55
CA PRO A 249 11.53 -1.26 6.31
C PRO A 249 11.78 -0.81 7.77
N HIS A 250 10.77 -0.24 8.44
CA HIS A 250 10.90 0.20 9.82
C HIS A 250 10.89 -0.96 10.80
N ASN A 251 12.05 -1.16 11.45
CA ASN A 251 12.42 -1.82 12.71
C ASN A 251 11.82 -3.18 13.12
N GLU A 252 10.69 -3.60 12.59
CA GLU A 252 10.18 -4.94 12.80
C GLU A 252 10.38 -5.81 11.57
N PRO A 253 11.06 -6.96 11.69
CA PRO A 253 11.09 -7.94 10.62
C PRO A 253 9.65 -8.37 10.35
N ALA A 254 9.16 -8.08 9.14
CA ALA A 254 7.86 -8.58 8.70
C ALA A 254 7.88 -10.10 8.82
N LEU A 255 6.95 -10.65 9.61
CA LEU A 255 6.77 -12.09 9.67
C LEU A 255 6.27 -12.55 8.30
N VAL A 256 7.12 -13.28 7.58
CA VAL A 256 6.84 -13.76 6.23
C VAL A 256 5.49 -14.49 6.21
N GLY A 257 4.63 -14.12 5.27
CA GLY A 257 3.32 -14.74 5.10
C GLY A 257 2.24 -14.29 6.10
N ARG A 258 2.50 -13.25 6.91
CA ARG A 258 1.51 -12.71 7.86
C ARG A 258 1.22 -11.24 7.61
N LEU A 259 -0.05 -10.87 7.68
CA LEU A 259 -0.51 -9.48 7.66
C LEU A 259 -1.02 -9.10 9.06
N CYS A 260 -0.48 -8.02 9.61
CA CYS A 260 -0.97 -7.42 10.85
C CYS A 260 -2.10 -6.42 10.58
N LEU A 261 -2.71 -5.82 11.61
CA LEU A 261 -3.81 -4.86 11.44
C LEU A 261 -3.42 -3.71 10.52
N ARG A 262 -2.21 -3.15 10.73
CA ARG A 262 -1.66 -2.09 9.88
C ARG A 262 -1.60 -2.51 8.42
N ASP A 263 -1.11 -3.72 8.14
CA ASP A 263 -0.93 -4.22 6.78
C ASP A 263 -2.28 -4.35 6.05
N VAL A 264 -3.32 -4.80 6.76
CA VAL A 264 -4.71 -4.82 6.25
C VAL A 264 -5.22 -3.40 6.00
N GLY A 265 -4.84 -2.43 6.83
CA GLY A 265 -5.20 -1.04 6.60
C GLY A 265 -4.62 -0.47 5.30
N LEU A 266 -3.39 -0.84 4.92
CA LEU A 266 -2.81 -0.45 3.62
C LEU A 266 -3.56 -1.06 2.42
N LEU A 267 -4.16 -2.23 2.62
CA LEU A 267 -5.00 -2.89 1.63
C LEU A 267 -6.40 -2.24 1.52
N VAL A 268 -6.94 -1.69 2.60
CA VAL A 268 -8.32 -1.16 2.64
C VAL A 268 -8.38 0.33 2.31
N PHE A 269 -7.48 1.14 2.88
CA PHE A 269 -7.54 2.59 2.72
C PHE A 269 -6.95 3.04 1.39
N THR A 270 -7.55 4.08 0.82
CA THR A 270 -7.12 4.64 -0.47
C THR A 270 -5.77 5.33 -0.32
N VAL A 271 -4.90 5.15 -1.31
CA VAL A 271 -3.55 5.71 -1.27
C VAL A 271 -3.63 7.24 -1.24
N GLY A 272 -2.98 7.86 -0.25
CA GLY A 272 -3.01 9.30 0.00
C GLY A 272 -4.20 9.81 0.79
N SER A 273 -5.03 8.91 1.33
CA SER A 273 -5.88 9.26 2.46
C SER A 273 -5.04 9.46 3.73
N GLN A 274 -5.55 10.23 4.69
CA GLN A 274 -4.84 10.48 5.95
C GLN A 274 -4.62 9.19 6.74
N GLU A 275 -5.58 8.28 6.66
CA GLU A 275 -5.56 6.95 7.25
C GLU A 275 -4.44 6.12 6.64
N TYR A 276 -4.37 6.05 5.31
CA TYR A 276 -3.32 5.33 4.62
C TYR A 276 -1.93 5.90 4.95
N ASP A 277 -1.75 7.22 4.88
CA ASP A 277 -0.45 7.85 5.12
C ASP A 277 0.00 7.67 6.58
N GLY A 278 -0.93 7.81 7.52
CA GLY A 278 -0.69 7.56 8.94
C GLY A 278 -0.32 6.11 9.24
N LEU A 279 -1.04 5.15 8.66
CA LEU A 279 -0.74 3.72 8.82
C LEU A 279 0.58 3.33 8.16
N SER A 280 0.90 3.90 7.00
CA SER A 280 2.15 3.61 6.30
C SER A 280 3.39 4.07 7.09
N SER A 281 3.21 5.08 7.95
CA SER A 281 4.24 5.63 8.83
C SER A 281 4.33 4.91 10.18
N ALA A 282 3.29 4.15 10.56
CA ALA A 282 3.23 3.43 11.83
C ALA A 282 4.18 2.23 11.85
N GLY A 283 4.99 2.10 12.90
CA GLY A 283 5.95 1.03 13.09
C GLY A 283 5.34 -0.29 13.56
N CYS A 284 4.20 -0.25 14.26
CA CYS A 284 3.50 -1.41 14.80
C CYS A 284 1.97 -1.23 14.80
N ASP A 285 1.24 -2.27 15.17
CA ASP A 285 -0.23 -2.24 15.25
C ASP A 285 -0.77 -1.31 16.34
N ASP A 286 -0.05 -1.16 17.46
CA ASP A 286 -0.48 -0.25 18.53
C ASP A 286 -0.35 1.22 18.09
N GLU A 287 0.71 1.55 17.35
CA GLU A 287 0.87 2.88 16.73
C GLU A 287 -0.19 3.09 15.65
N ALA A 288 -0.48 2.07 14.82
CA ALA A 288 -1.54 2.11 13.82
C ALA A 288 -2.92 2.39 14.45
N LYS A 289 -3.28 1.68 15.52
CA LYS A 289 -4.52 1.93 16.28
C LYS A 289 -4.56 3.34 16.86
N SER A 290 -3.44 3.80 17.42
CA SER A 290 -3.33 5.16 17.96
C SER A 290 -3.54 6.22 16.89
N VAL A 291 -2.95 6.03 15.70
CA VAL A 291 -3.14 6.91 14.54
C VAL A 291 -4.60 6.92 14.10
N LEU A 292 -5.23 5.76 13.90
CA LEU A 292 -6.63 5.67 13.49
C LEU A 292 -7.56 6.30 14.53
N TYR A 293 -7.30 6.04 15.81
CA TYR A 293 -8.03 6.65 16.92
C TYR A 293 -7.93 8.18 16.88
N LEU A 294 -6.73 8.72 16.70
CA LEU A 294 -6.53 10.16 16.56
C LEU A 294 -7.30 10.69 15.34
N LEU A 295 -7.17 10.07 14.17
CA LEU A 295 -7.86 10.52 12.96
C LEU A 295 -9.39 10.53 13.13
N ALA A 296 -9.95 9.52 13.78
CA ALA A 296 -11.39 9.41 14.02
C ALA A 296 -11.91 10.39 15.08
N ASN A 297 -11.11 10.68 16.11
CA ASN A 297 -11.58 11.40 17.31
C ASN A 297 -11.00 12.81 17.44
N SER A 298 -10.38 13.37 16.41
CA SER A 298 -9.79 14.71 16.46
C SER A 298 -9.92 15.43 15.13
N GLU A 299 -9.83 16.76 15.16
CA GLU A 299 -9.86 17.60 13.97
C GLU A 299 -8.56 18.38 13.79
N PRO A 300 -8.04 18.49 12.55
CA PRO A 300 -6.86 19.31 12.29
C PRO A 300 -7.17 20.79 12.49
N CYS A 301 -6.31 21.48 13.23
CA CYS A 301 -6.36 22.93 13.36
C CYS A 301 -6.23 23.59 11.97
N PRO A 302 -7.13 24.51 11.59
CA PRO A 302 -7.10 25.14 10.26
C PRO A 302 -5.85 26.01 10.02
N THR A 303 -5.17 26.45 11.08
CA THR A 303 -4.01 27.33 11.00
C THR A 303 -2.69 26.56 10.94
N CYS A 304 -2.50 25.55 11.80
CA CYS A 304 -1.22 24.84 11.93
C CYS A 304 -1.30 23.33 11.66
N GLY A 305 -2.47 22.79 11.34
CA GLY A 305 -2.67 21.36 11.07
C GLY A 305 -2.64 20.45 12.30
N MET A 306 -2.22 20.94 13.48
CA MET A 306 -2.19 20.13 14.69
C MET A 306 -3.59 19.62 15.02
N ARG A 307 -3.74 18.30 15.22
CA ARG A 307 -5.03 17.73 15.56
C ARG A 307 -5.43 18.05 17.01
N VAL A 308 -6.66 18.51 17.19
CA VAL A 308 -7.20 18.94 18.49
C VAL A 308 -8.44 18.12 18.78
N GLN A 309 -8.54 17.66 20.03
CA GLN A 309 -9.72 17.00 20.57
C GLN A 309 -10.47 17.95 21.49
N ARG A 310 -11.79 17.90 21.45
CA ARG A 310 -12.61 18.62 22.42
C ARG A 310 -12.63 17.83 23.73
N SER A 311 -12.41 18.52 24.85
CA SER A 311 -12.57 17.90 26.17
C SER A 311 -14.01 17.40 26.35
N ALA A 312 -14.16 16.20 26.91
CA ALA A 312 -15.46 15.60 27.21
C ALA A 312 -16.31 16.52 28.12
N ASP A 313 -15.65 17.27 29.02
CA ASP A 313 -16.31 18.18 29.97
C ASP A 313 -16.86 19.45 29.30
N SER A 314 -16.50 19.72 28.04
CA SER A 314 -16.92 20.92 27.32
C SER A 314 -18.33 20.77 26.72
N ALA A 315 -19.26 20.10 27.41
CA ALA A 315 -20.63 19.89 26.96
C ALA A 315 -21.31 21.23 26.61
N GLY A 316 -21.56 21.48 25.33
CA GLY A 316 -22.26 22.67 24.83
C GLY A 316 -21.45 23.68 24.01
N CYS A 317 -20.12 23.80 24.18
CA CYS A 317 -19.32 24.70 23.34
C CYS A 317 -18.52 23.94 22.26
N PRO A 318 -18.88 24.01 20.97
CA PRO A 318 -18.11 23.34 19.90
C PRO A 318 -16.76 24.02 19.64
N SER A 319 -16.47 25.16 20.25
CA SER A 319 -15.21 25.87 20.03
C SER A 319 -14.08 25.23 20.83
N VAL A 320 -12.99 24.86 20.15
CA VAL A 320 -11.72 24.43 20.76
C VAL A 320 -10.63 25.42 20.41
N THR A 321 -9.67 25.61 21.31
CA THR A 321 -8.49 26.45 21.07
C THR A 321 -7.29 25.55 20.83
N CYS A 322 -6.63 25.69 19.68
CA CYS A 322 -5.44 24.92 19.36
C CYS A 322 -4.32 25.24 20.37
N PRO A 323 -3.76 24.23 21.06
CA PRO A 323 -2.73 24.47 22.07
C PRO A 323 -1.40 24.95 21.47
N VAL A 324 -1.18 24.73 20.18
CA VAL A 324 0.07 25.09 19.49
C VAL A 324 0.07 26.53 19.01
N CYS A 325 -1.00 26.97 18.32
CA CYS A 325 -1.04 28.30 17.69
C CYS A 325 -2.10 29.25 18.29
N GLY A 326 -2.87 28.80 19.30
CA GLY A 326 -3.92 29.59 19.93
C GLY A 326 -5.16 29.86 19.07
N SER A 327 -5.21 29.33 17.84
CA SER A 327 -6.38 29.52 16.96
C SER A 327 -7.60 28.81 17.52
N SER A 328 -8.71 29.53 17.65
CA SER A 328 -10.00 28.98 18.07
C SER A 328 -10.83 28.59 16.86
N PHE A 329 -11.39 27.39 16.84
CA PHE A 329 -12.22 26.88 15.74
C PHE A 329 -13.30 25.93 16.25
N ARG A 330 -14.32 25.66 15.43
CA ARG A 330 -15.36 24.69 15.77
C ARG A 330 -14.86 23.27 15.52
N CYS A 331 -14.85 22.44 16.56
CA CYS A 331 -14.59 21.02 16.50
C CYS A 331 -15.91 20.23 16.64
N PHE A 332 -16.24 19.47 15.60
CA PHE A 332 -17.40 18.58 15.55
C PHE A 332 -17.09 17.19 16.10
N CYS A 333 -15.82 16.79 16.14
CA CYS A 333 -15.36 15.63 16.90
C CYS A 333 -15.48 15.87 18.41
N VAL A 334 -16.60 15.43 18.97
CA VAL A 334 -16.72 15.31 20.43
C VAL A 334 -16.09 13.99 20.84
N VAL A 335 -15.21 14.01 21.84
CA VAL A 335 -14.88 12.81 22.63
C VAL A 335 -16.14 12.47 23.42
N SER A 336 -17.16 12.00 22.73
CA SER A 336 -18.38 11.50 23.33
C SER A 336 -18.29 10.00 23.42
N ASP A 337 -18.96 9.44 24.42
CA ASP A 337 -19.09 8.03 24.77
C ASP A 337 -19.66 7.14 23.64
N GLN A 338 -19.16 7.22 22.40
CA GLN A 338 -19.30 6.14 21.41
C GLN A 338 -18.57 4.87 21.88
N LEU A 339 -17.76 4.98 22.93
CA LEU A 339 -17.33 3.88 23.79
C LEU A 339 -18.49 3.16 24.51
N GLY A 340 -19.72 3.70 24.50
CA GLY A 340 -20.92 3.16 25.13
C GLY A 340 -21.45 1.83 24.59
N THR A 341 -20.72 1.17 23.68
CA THR A 341 -21.03 -0.19 23.22
C THR A 341 -19.81 -1.07 22.99
N ILE A 342 -18.66 -0.82 23.63
CA ILE A 342 -17.52 -1.76 23.53
C ILE A 342 -17.76 -3.05 24.34
N ASP A 343 -18.68 -3.04 25.32
CA ASP A 343 -19.05 -4.25 26.06
C ASP A 343 -20.09 -5.15 25.36
N GLY A 344 -20.54 -4.78 24.16
CA GLY A 344 -21.42 -5.59 23.33
C GLY A 344 -20.82 -5.71 21.94
N GLY A 345 -20.09 -6.80 21.69
CA GLY A 345 -19.26 -7.04 20.49
C GLY A 345 -19.74 -6.31 19.25
N GLU A 346 -18.85 -5.49 18.68
CA GLU A 346 -19.12 -4.65 17.52
C GLU A 346 -19.90 -5.47 16.49
N PRO A 347 -21.11 -5.06 16.10
CA PRO A 347 -21.95 -5.85 15.23
C PRO A 347 -21.15 -6.14 13.96
N LEU A 348 -20.98 -7.43 13.67
CA LEU A 348 -20.31 -7.89 12.46
C LEU A 348 -20.77 -7.03 11.27
N PRO A 349 -19.84 -6.61 10.39
CA PRO A 349 -20.19 -5.79 9.24
C PRO A 349 -21.41 -6.36 8.51
N ALA A 350 -22.33 -5.46 8.13
CA ALA A 350 -23.52 -5.83 7.39
C ALA A 350 -23.16 -6.74 6.21
N ALA A 351 -24.06 -7.65 5.82
CA ALA A 351 -23.78 -8.62 4.75
C ALA A 351 -23.31 -7.94 3.45
N ALA A 352 -23.87 -6.76 3.13
CA ALA A 352 -23.43 -5.93 2.02
C ALA A 352 -21.96 -5.48 2.14
N SER A 353 -21.54 -5.04 3.33
CA SER A 353 -20.15 -4.64 3.60
C SER A 353 -19.18 -5.82 3.48
N ARG A 354 -19.56 -6.99 3.99
CA ARG A 354 -18.75 -8.21 3.85
C ARG A 354 -18.57 -8.62 2.39
N TYR A 355 -19.61 -8.45 1.58
CA TYR A 355 -19.54 -8.70 0.14
C TYR A 355 -18.60 -7.69 -0.57
N GLN A 356 -18.63 -6.40 -0.21
CA GLN A 356 -17.69 -5.42 -0.78
C GLN A 356 -16.24 -5.72 -0.35
N LEU A 357 -16.02 -6.12 0.91
CA LEU A 357 -14.71 -6.56 1.39
C LEU A 357 -14.21 -7.78 0.59
N HIS A 358 -15.07 -8.77 0.36
CA HIS A 358 -14.74 -9.91 -0.51
C HIS A 358 -14.33 -9.46 -1.91
N ARG A 359 -15.11 -8.57 -2.55
CA ARG A 359 -14.77 -8.04 -3.88
C ARG A 359 -13.40 -7.34 -3.90
N LEU A 360 -13.12 -6.52 -2.88
CA LEU A 360 -11.84 -5.83 -2.75
C LEU A 360 -10.68 -6.81 -2.58
N VAL A 361 -10.79 -7.78 -1.66
CA VAL A 361 -9.77 -8.79 -1.39
C VAL A 361 -9.50 -9.63 -2.63
N SER A 362 -10.55 -10.09 -3.31
CA SER A 362 -10.47 -10.89 -4.54
C SER A 362 -9.83 -10.11 -5.70
N ALA A 363 -10.23 -8.85 -5.91
CA ALA A 363 -9.65 -7.98 -6.93
C ALA A 363 -8.17 -7.68 -6.66
N SER A 364 -7.83 -7.37 -5.41
CA SER A 364 -6.46 -7.11 -4.99
C SER A 364 -5.56 -8.32 -5.17
N ALA A 365 -6.05 -9.53 -4.88
CA ALA A 365 -5.30 -10.77 -5.09
C ALA A 365 -5.00 -11.03 -6.57
N ARG A 366 -5.99 -10.85 -7.46
CA ARG A 366 -5.76 -10.99 -8.91
C ARG A 366 -4.77 -9.96 -9.44
N VAL A 367 -4.91 -8.70 -9.02
CA VAL A 367 -3.97 -7.63 -9.38
C VAL A 367 -2.56 -7.97 -8.88
N ALA A 368 -2.40 -8.41 -7.63
CA ALA A 368 -1.10 -8.79 -7.09
C ALA A 368 -0.45 -9.94 -7.87
N ASP A 369 -1.23 -10.92 -8.34
CA ASP A 369 -0.73 -11.96 -9.24
C ASP A 369 -0.27 -11.41 -10.59
N GLU A 370 -1.01 -10.47 -11.18
CA GLU A 370 -0.61 -9.79 -12.42
C GLU A 370 0.70 -9.00 -12.24
N LEU A 371 0.83 -8.25 -11.15
CA LEU A 371 2.05 -7.52 -10.81
C LEU A 371 3.26 -8.48 -10.70
N GLU A 372 3.09 -9.63 -10.05
CA GLU A 372 4.16 -10.63 -9.92
C GLU A 372 4.50 -11.27 -11.28
N ARG A 373 3.52 -11.53 -12.14
CA ARG A 373 3.76 -12.00 -13.52
C ARG A 373 4.54 -10.97 -14.35
N ASP A 374 4.22 -9.69 -14.22
CA ASP A 374 4.94 -8.61 -14.90
C ASP A 374 6.38 -8.48 -14.41
N ARG A 375 6.63 -8.60 -13.10
CA ARG A 375 8.00 -8.65 -12.54
C ARG A 375 8.78 -9.84 -13.08
N LYS A 376 8.17 -11.03 -13.13
CA LYS A 376 8.79 -12.22 -13.72
C LYS A 376 9.12 -11.99 -15.20
N LYS A 377 8.19 -11.49 -16.00
CA LYS A 377 8.43 -11.18 -17.43
C LYS A 377 9.55 -10.17 -17.62
N LEU A 378 9.59 -9.13 -16.78
CA LEU A 378 10.66 -8.13 -16.80
C LEU A 378 12.02 -8.76 -16.45
N ALA A 379 12.08 -9.59 -15.41
CA ALA A 379 13.30 -10.28 -15.02
C ALA A 379 13.85 -11.15 -16.17
N HIS A 380 13.00 -11.88 -16.91
CA HIS A 380 13.42 -12.62 -18.10
C HIS A 380 13.96 -11.69 -19.19
N THR A 381 13.30 -10.55 -19.42
CA THR A 381 13.70 -9.55 -20.43
C THR A 381 15.05 -8.91 -20.11
N LEU A 382 15.34 -8.70 -18.83
CA LEU A 382 16.60 -8.15 -18.34
C LEU A 382 17.71 -9.20 -18.14
N ALA A 383 17.44 -10.47 -18.48
CA ALA A 383 18.31 -11.62 -18.17
C ALA A 383 18.67 -11.70 -16.67
N ALA A 384 17.72 -11.34 -15.81
CA ALA A 384 17.76 -11.37 -14.34
C ALA A 384 18.93 -10.62 -13.66
N GLY A 385 19.70 -9.81 -14.39
CA GLY A 385 20.87 -9.13 -13.84
C GLY A 385 20.52 -7.83 -13.13
N MET A 386 20.91 -7.71 -11.84
CA MET A 386 20.86 -6.44 -11.11
C MET A 386 21.61 -5.31 -11.81
N CYS A 387 22.69 -5.63 -12.53
CA CYS A 387 23.43 -4.67 -13.35
C CYS A 387 22.54 -4.05 -14.44
N ALA A 388 21.66 -4.84 -15.07
CA ALA A 388 20.77 -4.32 -16.11
C ALA A 388 19.73 -3.36 -15.54
N LEU A 389 19.19 -3.62 -14.34
CA LEU A 389 18.32 -2.68 -13.63
C LEU A 389 19.08 -1.40 -13.24
N SER A 390 20.33 -1.52 -12.78
CA SER A 390 21.18 -0.36 -12.47
C SER A 390 21.43 0.51 -13.71
N ASP A 391 21.73 -0.10 -14.87
CA ASP A 391 21.93 0.64 -16.12
C ASP A 391 20.68 1.41 -16.55
N VAL A 392 19.50 0.80 -16.38
CA VAL A 392 18.20 1.43 -16.66
C VAL A 392 17.95 2.58 -15.68
N PHE A 393 18.16 2.35 -14.39
CA PHE A 393 18.03 3.37 -13.36
C PHE A 393 18.95 4.57 -13.64
N SER A 394 20.23 4.34 -13.92
CA SER A 394 21.18 5.39 -14.29
C SER A 394 20.79 6.10 -15.58
N SER A 395 20.13 5.42 -16.52
CA SER A 395 19.58 6.04 -17.73
C SER A 395 18.47 7.05 -17.40
N ILE A 396 17.51 6.65 -16.56
CA ILE A 396 16.39 7.51 -16.14
C ILE A 396 16.92 8.68 -15.30
N ALA A 397 17.83 8.40 -14.37
CA ALA A 397 18.42 9.37 -13.46
C ALA A 397 19.42 10.34 -14.12
N GLY A 398 19.80 10.12 -15.38
CA GLY A 398 20.86 10.89 -16.03
C GLY A 398 22.23 10.73 -15.34
N GLY A 399 22.53 9.52 -14.86
CA GLY A 399 23.77 9.18 -14.16
C GLY A 399 23.81 9.49 -12.66
N ARG A 400 22.73 10.04 -12.09
CA ARG A 400 22.65 10.34 -10.66
C ARG A 400 22.26 9.12 -9.83
N GLY A 401 22.56 9.16 -8.52
CA GLY A 401 22.18 8.11 -7.56
C GLY A 401 20.69 8.11 -7.18
N SER A 402 19.94 9.14 -7.57
CA SER A 402 18.50 9.25 -7.38
C SER A 402 17.87 10.15 -8.45
N PHE A 403 16.56 10.03 -8.63
CA PHE A 403 15.79 10.87 -9.55
C PHE A 403 14.43 11.24 -8.95
N GLY A 404 13.87 12.38 -9.39
CA GLY A 404 12.54 12.84 -8.97
C GLY A 404 11.46 12.52 -10.01
N VAL A 405 10.23 12.94 -9.71
CA VAL A 405 9.08 12.74 -10.62
C VAL A 405 9.29 13.42 -11.99
N SER A 406 10.00 14.54 -12.04
CA SER A 406 10.29 15.28 -13.27
C SER A 406 11.16 14.48 -14.25
N GLU A 407 12.18 13.78 -13.76
CA GLU A 407 13.00 12.90 -14.60
C GLU A 407 12.23 11.67 -15.07
N LEU A 408 11.41 11.09 -14.19
CA LEU A 408 10.54 9.97 -14.56
C LEU A 408 9.59 10.37 -15.69
N ARG A 409 8.94 11.54 -15.58
CA ARG A 409 8.08 12.11 -16.64
C ARG A 409 8.84 12.28 -17.96
N ARG A 410 10.05 12.83 -17.90
CA ARG A 410 10.90 13.00 -19.09
C ARG A 410 11.23 11.66 -19.74
N ALA A 411 11.61 10.65 -18.96
CA ALA A 411 11.92 9.31 -19.47
C ALA A 411 10.69 8.62 -20.08
N LEU A 412 9.54 8.69 -19.41
CA LEU A 412 8.25 8.21 -19.91
C LEU A 412 7.92 8.82 -21.28
N TYR A 413 8.03 10.15 -21.41
CA TYR A 413 7.82 10.86 -22.67
C TYR A 413 8.81 10.43 -23.77
N GLN A 414 10.10 10.35 -23.46
CA GLN A 414 11.14 9.93 -24.41
C GLN A 414 10.90 8.53 -24.98
N HIS A 415 10.34 7.62 -24.18
CA HIS A 415 10.05 6.25 -24.61
C HIS A 415 8.59 6.03 -25.05
N SER A 416 7.82 7.10 -25.23
CA SER A 416 6.41 7.06 -25.65
C SER A 416 5.51 6.22 -24.73
N VAL A 417 5.76 6.27 -23.42
CA VAL A 417 4.91 5.67 -22.39
C VAL A 417 4.16 6.81 -21.70
N LEU A 418 2.84 6.88 -21.86
CA LEU A 418 2.03 8.02 -21.42
C LEU A 418 0.96 7.56 -20.42
N PRO A 419 1.32 7.35 -19.13
CA PRO A 419 0.33 7.12 -18.10
C PRO A 419 -0.50 8.40 -17.85
N SER A 420 -1.74 8.24 -17.38
CA SER A 420 -2.55 9.34 -16.87
C SER A 420 -1.90 9.99 -15.64
N GLU A 421 -2.30 11.22 -15.30
CA GLU A 421 -1.77 11.93 -14.13
C GLU A 421 -2.08 11.21 -12.80
N SER A 422 -3.23 10.54 -12.71
CA SER A 422 -3.58 9.70 -11.55
C SER A 422 -2.69 8.46 -11.46
N GLU A 423 -2.46 7.76 -12.58
CA GLU A 423 -1.56 6.61 -12.62
C GLU A 423 -0.12 7.02 -12.31
N LEU A 424 0.35 8.15 -12.84
CA LEU A 424 1.69 8.65 -12.52
C LEU A 424 1.85 8.96 -11.02
N LYS A 425 0.81 9.47 -10.35
CA LYS A 425 0.82 9.69 -8.90
C LYS A 425 0.90 8.37 -8.13
N LEU A 426 0.12 7.37 -8.54
CA LEU A 426 0.17 6.03 -7.93
C LEU A 426 1.53 5.36 -8.16
N MET A 427 2.05 5.44 -9.38
CA MET A 427 3.40 5.01 -9.75
C MET A 427 4.44 5.66 -8.85
N TRP A 428 4.40 6.98 -8.69
CA TRP A 428 5.37 7.68 -7.86
C TRP A 428 5.29 7.21 -6.41
N ARG A 429 4.09 7.11 -5.83
CA ARG A 429 3.89 6.67 -4.44
C ARG A 429 4.29 5.20 -4.18
N ARG A 430 4.19 4.33 -5.19
CA ARG A 430 4.67 2.94 -5.10
C ARG A 430 6.18 2.86 -4.96
N TYR A 431 6.89 3.69 -5.73
CA TYR A 431 8.35 3.61 -5.84
C TYR A 431 9.06 4.52 -4.84
N ALA A 432 8.64 5.78 -4.77
CA ALA A 432 9.13 6.72 -3.78
C ALA A 432 8.34 6.50 -2.49
N ASN A 433 9.01 5.87 -1.50
CA ASN A 433 8.51 5.72 -0.13
C ASN A 433 7.74 6.97 0.31
N HIS A 434 6.57 6.80 0.93
CA HIS A 434 5.64 7.86 1.32
C HIS A 434 6.35 9.10 1.88
N GLY A 435 6.44 10.16 1.06
CA GLY A 435 7.04 11.45 1.40
C GLY A 435 8.41 11.74 0.79
N SER A 436 9.09 10.76 0.17
CA SER A 436 10.36 11.03 -0.49
C SER A 436 10.17 11.78 -1.80
N ALA A 437 10.83 12.93 -1.93
CA ALA A 437 10.90 13.67 -3.18
C ALA A 437 11.81 13.00 -4.23
N LEU A 438 12.63 12.03 -3.81
CA LEU A 438 13.63 11.37 -4.65
C LEU A 438 13.53 9.84 -4.53
N LEU A 439 13.66 9.15 -5.65
CA LEU A 439 13.70 7.71 -5.73
C LEU A 439 15.15 7.22 -5.82
N ALA A 440 15.58 6.40 -4.86
CA ALA A 440 16.88 5.75 -4.86
C ALA A 440 16.85 4.37 -5.54
N PHE A 441 18.01 3.87 -5.97
CA PHE A 441 18.11 2.59 -6.67
C PHE A 441 17.60 1.38 -5.86
N PRO A 442 17.87 1.24 -4.55
CA PRO A 442 17.40 0.07 -3.80
C PRO A 442 15.87 -0.06 -3.80
N GLU A 443 15.15 1.05 -3.61
CA GLU A 443 13.68 1.07 -3.64
C GLU A 443 13.14 0.78 -5.05
N PHE A 444 13.80 1.34 -6.06
CA PHE A 444 13.47 1.06 -7.46
C PHE A 444 13.63 -0.41 -7.82
N ALA A 445 14.75 -1.03 -7.42
CA ALA A 445 15.01 -2.44 -7.67
C ALA A 445 14.04 -3.34 -6.89
N LYS A 446 13.80 -3.03 -5.61
CA LYS A 446 12.87 -3.78 -4.74
C LYS A 446 11.49 -3.95 -5.38
N GLN A 447 10.94 -2.90 -5.99
CA GLN A 447 9.60 -2.94 -6.59
C GLN A 447 9.52 -3.69 -7.93
N LEU A 448 10.64 -3.85 -8.64
CA LEU A 448 10.71 -4.47 -9.97
C LEU A 448 11.18 -5.93 -9.94
N GLN A 449 11.80 -6.38 -8.85
CA GLN A 449 12.30 -7.74 -8.71
C GLN A 449 11.20 -8.74 -8.35
N PRO A 450 11.17 -9.94 -8.96
CA PRO A 450 10.25 -11.01 -8.57
C PRO A 450 10.43 -11.43 -7.10
N SER A 451 9.31 -11.77 -6.48
CA SER A 451 9.21 -12.20 -5.08
C SER A 451 10.02 -13.47 -4.77
N SER A 452 10.13 -14.37 -5.76
CA SER A 452 10.77 -15.68 -5.59
C SER A 452 12.29 -15.66 -5.39
N LEU A 453 12.95 -14.53 -5.66
CA LEU A 453 14.41 -14.41 -5.56
C LEU A 453 14.89 -14.11 -4.13
N GLY A 454 14.00 -13.77 -3.20
CA GLY A 454 14.35 -13.32 -1.84
C GLY A 454 14.42 -14.40 -0.77
N LEU A 455 13.94 -15.63 -1.02
CA LEU A 455 13.85 -16.68 0.00
C LEU A 455 15.11 -17.54 0.18
N SER A 456 16.21 -17.21 -0.51
CA SER A 456 17.46 -17.98 -0.45
C SER A 456 18.60 -17.31 0.31
N SER A 457 18.36 -16.22 1.05
CA SER A 457 19.39 -15.50 1.83
C SER A 457 19.37 -15.85 3.31
#